data_AF-A0A158DML9-F1
#
_entry.id   AF-A0A158DML9-F1
#
_cell.length_a   1.000
_cell.length_b   1.000
_cell.length_c   1.000
_cell.angle_alpha   90.00
_cell.angle_beta   90.00
_cell.angle_gamma   90.00
#
_symmetry.space_group_name_H-M   'P 1'
#
loop_
_entity.id
_entity.type
_entity.pdbx_description
1 polymer ?
#
loop_
_entity_poly.entity_id
_entity_poly.type
_entity_poly.pdbx_seq_one_letter_code
_entity_poly.pdbx_strand_id
1 'polypeptide(L)'
;MAIESATYLNQLVAVNPLSTDSVSQADDHLRMIKSVLLNTFPNLDSQVTATPSQLNNPVPKGAIILWSGAVAQIPTGYALCDGTQGTPDLRGNFVIGAGGAYNPNDVGGSALTGYAGSHTHTENTATANIQTTTLSVAAGIDGTVVSTVTPQGHTHTINQVGDHQHTNLPPYLALAYIQKL
;
A
#
# COMPACT_ATOMS: atom_id res chain seq x y z
N MET A 1 -50.30 31.87 24.26
CA MET A 1 -48.92 31.53 23.82
C MET A 1 -49.01 30.28 22.97
N ALA A 2 -48.45 30.29 21.76
CA ALA A 2 -48.28 29.05 21.00
C ALA A 2 -47.32 28.15 21.79
N ILE A 3 -47.75 26.92 22.08
CA ILE A 3 -46.91 25.92 22.74
C ILE A 3 -45.98 25.37 21.66
N GLU A 4 -44.69 25.66 21.77
CA GLU A 4 -43.67 25.03 20.93
C GLU A 4 -43.57 23.56 21.32
N SER A 5 -43.63 22.66 20.33
CA SER A 5 -43.40 21.23 20.51
C SER A 5 -42.20 20.85 19.66
N ALA A 6 -41.08 20.54 20.31
CA ALA A 6 -39.86 20.08 19.69
C ALA A 6 -39.43 18.76 20.35
N THR A 7 -39.11 17.76 19.53
CA THR A 7 -38.57 16.46 19.95
C THR A 7 -37.05 16.42 19.80
N TYR A 8 -36.52 17.08 18.77
CA TYR A 8 -35.08 17.15 18.47
C TYR A 8 -34.62 18.60 18.29
N LEU A 9 -33.29 18.79 18.35
CA LEU A 9 -32.69 20.11 18.38
C LEU A 9 -33.01 20.95 17.15
N ASN A 10 -33.01 20.35 15.96
CA ASN A 10 -33.34 21.00 14.69
C ASN A 10 -34.79 21.54 14.60
N GLN A 11 -35.68 21.14 15.50
CA GLN A 11 -37.06 21.62 15.55
C GLN A 11 -37.24 22.85 16.46
N LEU A 12 -36.20 23.25 17.20
CA LEU A 12 -36.25 24.45 18.02
C LEU A 12 -36.38 25.71 17.15
N VAL A 13 -37.26 26.61 17.56
CA VAL A 13 -37.44 27.90 16.93
C VAL A 13 -36.71 28.96 17.76
N ALA A 14 -35.56 29.44 17.27
CA ALA A 14 -34.68 30.37 17.98
C ALA A 14 -35.35 31.68 18.42
N VAL A 15 -36.40 32.12 17.71
CA VAL A 15 -37.12 33.36 18.00
C VAL A 15 -38.22 33.21 19.06
N ASN A 16 -38.48 31.99 19.54
CA ASN A 16 -39.53 31.70 20.51
C ASN A 16 -38.98 31.58 21.96
N PRO A 17 -39.73 32.04 22.98
CA PRO A 17 -41.02 32.74 22.90
C PRO A 17 -40.84 34.19 22.42
N LEU A 18 -41.92 34.82 21.96
CA LEU A 18 -41.93 36.25 21.64
C LEU A 18 -41.93 37.08 22.94
N SER A 19 -41.27 38.23 22.94
CA SER A 19 -41.25 39.17 24.07
C SER A 19 -42.64 39.76 24.30
N THR A 20 -43.34 39.25 25.31
CA THR A 20 -44.69 39.68 25.69
C THR A 20 -44.79 40.20 27.12
N ASP A 21 -43.69 40.18 27.88
CA ASP A 21 -43.65 40.68 29.25
C ASP A 21 -42.74 41.92 29.39
N SER A 22 -42.97 42.69 30.47
CA SER A 22 -42.36 44.01 30.67
C SER A 22 -40.88 43.99 31.04
N VAL A 23 -40.32 42.83 31.42
CA VAL A 23 -38.94 42.71 31.92
C VAL A 23 -38.05 42.00 30.91
N SER A 24 -38.63 41.18 30.02
CA SER A 24 -38.04 40.50 28.85
C SER A 24 -36.69 39.79 29.07
N GLN A 25 -36.29 39.53 30.33
CA GLN A 25 -35.00 38.92 30.63
C GLN A 25 -35.01 37.40 30.39
N ALA A 26 -36.13 36.74 30.67
CA ALA A 26 -36.22 35.28 30.61
C ALA A 26 -36.37 34.78 29.17
N ASP A 27 -37.19 35.43 28.36
CA ASP A 27 -37.40 35.10 26.94
C ASP A 27 -36.17 35.44 26.09
N ASP A 28 -35.49 36.58 26.34
CA ASP A 28 -34.21 36.87 25.70
C ASP A 28 -33.17 35.78 25.99
N HIS A 29 -33.07 35.34 27.24
CA HIS A 29 -32.15 34.28 27.64
C HIS A 29 -32.50 32.94 26.97
N LEU A 30 -33.78 32.60 26.85
CA LEU A 30 -34.24 31.39 26.15
C LEU A 30 -33.93 31.45 24.65
N ARG A 31 -34.17 32.60 23.99
CA ARG A 31 -33.79 32.81 22.57
C ARG A 31 -32.27 32.68 22.38
N MET A 32 -31.49 33.24 23.31
CA MET A 32 -30.03 33.12 23.30
C MET A 32 -29.59 31.65 23.40
N ILE A 33 -30.11 30.89 24.36
CA ILE A 33 -29.75 29.47 24.54
C ILE A 33 -30.12 28.66 23.28
N LYS A 34 -31.32 28.82 22.74
CA LYS A 34 -31.75 28.10 21.51
C LYS A 34 -30.84 28.44 20.33
N SER A 35 -30.50 29.72 20.17
CA SER A 35 -29.60 30.18 19.12
C SER A 35 -28.20 29.57 19.27
N VAL A 36 -27.64 29.56 20.49
CA VAL A 36 -26.33 28.95 20.75
C VAL A 36 -26.36 27.45 20.44
N LEU A 37 -27.42 26.73 20.84
CA LEU A 37 -27.53 25.30 20.57
C LEU A 37 -27.64 24.97 19.07
N LEU A 38 -28.51 25.67 18.34
CA LEU A 38 -28.68 25.48 16.90
C LEU A 38 -27.41 25.83 16.11
N ASN A 39 -26.70 26.87 16.53
CA ASN A 39 -25.44 27.26 15.90
C ASN A 39 -24.30 26.30 16.23
N THR A 40 -24.29 25.71 17.43
CA THR A 40 -23.24 24.75 17.85
C THR A 40 -23.45 23.39 17.17
N PHE A 41 -24.70 23.00 16.94
CA PHE A 41 -25.06 21.69 16.40
C PHE A 41 -26.00 21.80 15.19
N PRO A 42 -25.55 22.42 14.08
CA PRO A 42 -26.41 22.73 12.94
C PRO A 42 -26.92 21.49 12.20
N ASN A 43 -26.24 20.35 12.35
CA ASN A 43 -26.51 19.12 11.60
C ASN A 43 -27.06 17.97 12.46
N LEU A 44 -27.50 18.23 13.69
CA LEU A 44 -28.14 17.22 14.52
C LEU A 44 -29.66 17.22 14.31
N ASP A 45 -30.14 16.26 13.51
CA ASP A 45 -31.56 16.11 13.16
C ASP A 45 -32.32 15.04 13.97
N SER A 46 -31.59 14.29 14.80
CA SER A 46 -32.07 13.12 15.53
C SER A 46 -31.45 13.05 16.94
N GLN A 47 -31.92 12.11 17.76
CA GLN A 47 -31.33 11.86 19.08
C GLN A 47 -29.86 11.46 18.95
N VAL A 48 -28.99 12.10 19.74
CA VAL A 48 -27.61 11.66 19.92
C VAL A 48 -27.60 10.41 20.79
N THR A 49 -27.51 9.24 20.16
CA THR A 49 -27.43 7.93 20.82
C THR A 49 -25.99 7.43 20.97
N ALA A 50 -25.02 8.16 20.42
CA ALA A 50 -23.61 7.86 20.55
C ALA A 50 -23.18 7.91 22.02
N THR A 51 -22.35 6.94 22.42
CA THR A 51 -21.72 6.94 23.73
C THR A 51 -20.71 8.11 23.85
N PRO A 52 -20.38 8.57 25.07
CA PRO A 52 -19.33 9.55 25.26
C PRO A 52 -17.99 9.14 24.61
N SER A 53 -17.70 7.83 24.60
CA SER A 53 -16.49 7.30 23.96
C SER A 53 -16.47 7.55 22.45
N GLN A 54 -17.59 7.33 21.76
CA GLN A 54 -17.71 7.54 20.31
C GLN A 54 -17.67 9.02 19.93
N LEU A 55 -18.25 9.90 20.76
CA LEU A 55 -18.18 11.35 20.53
C LEU A 55 -16.76 11.90 20.75
N ASN A 56 -16.05 11.39 21.75
CA ASN A 56 -14.70 11.84 22.07
C ASN A 56 -13.62 11.19 21.18
N ASN A 57 -13.90 10.00 20.62
CA ASN A 57 -12.99 9.26 19.74
C ASN A 57 -13.75 8.77 18.50
N PRO A 58 -13.92 9.64 17.48
CA PRO A 58 -14.72 9.30 16.30
C PRO A 58 -14.10 8.21 15.44
N VAL A 59 -12.78 8.00 15.56
CA VAL A 59 -12.05 6.92 14.88
C VAL A 59 -12.02 5.69 15.78
N PRO A 60 -12.54 4.52 15.32
CA PRO A 60 -12.49 3.28 16.09
C PRO A 60 -11.04 2.83 16.36
N LYS A 61 -10.82 2.22 17.52
CA LYS A 61 -9.57 1.53 17.84
C LYS A 61 -9.28 0.44 16.81
N GLY A 62 -8.02 0.36 16.36
CA GLY A 62 -7.58 -0.58 15.33
C GLY A 62 -7.74 -0.08 13.89
N ALA A 63 -8.37 1.09 13.68
CA ALA A 63 -8.42 1.69 12.35
C ALA A 63 -7.01 2.10 11.88
N ILE A 64 -6.68 1.73 10.64
CA ILE A 64 -5.40 2.05 9.99
C ILE A 64 -5.63 3.22 9.02
N ILE A 65 -4.78 4.25 9.13
CA ILE A 65 -4.87 5.48 8.34
C ILE A 65 -3.50 5.80 7.74
N LEU A 66 -3.50 6.41 6.55
CA LEU A 66 -2.30 6.93 5.91
C LEU A 66 -1.90 8.27 6.55
N TRP A 67 -0.64 8.39 6.96
CA TRP A 67 -0.05 9.58 7.59
C TRP A 67 1.08 10.12 6.73
N SER A 68 0.96 11.39 6.32
CA SER A 68 1.95 12.09 5.50
C SER A 68 2.99 12.88 6.30
N GLY A 69 2.79 13.03 7.61
CA GLY A 69 3.74 13.74 8.47
C GLY A 69 4.93 12.88 8.89
N ALA A 70 5.85 13.48 9.65
CA ALA A 70 6.98 12.76 10.23
C ALA A 70 6.48 11.70 11.24
N VAL A 71 7.16 10.55 11.29
CA VAL A 71 6.89 9.47 12.26
C VAL A 71 7.02 9.98 13.71
N ALA A 72 7.95 10.90 13.96
CA ALA A 72 8.13 11.53 15.28
C ALA A 72 7.02 12.52 15.65
N GLN A 73 6.08 12.81 14.75
CA GLN A 73 4.96 13.74 14.95
C GLN A 73 3.61 13.04 14.83
N ILE A 74 3.58 11.70 14.97
CA ILE A 74 2.33 10.95 15.02
C ILE A 74 1.50 11.48 16.21
N PRO A 75 0.23 11.87 15.98
CA PRO A 75 -0.60 12.41 17.04
C PRO A 75 -0.84 11.42 18.18
N THR A 76 -1.00 11.94 19.39
CA THR A 76 -1.39 11.14 20.55
C THR A 76 -2.67 10.34 20.27
N GLY A 77 -2.69 9.08 20.70
CA GLY A 77 -3.80 8.17 20.44
C GLY A 77 -3.65 7.36 19.15
N TYR A 78 -2.55 7.53 18.42
CA TYR A 78 -2.14 6.69 17.30
C TYR A 78 -0.74 6.11 17.53
N ALA A 79 -0.45 4.99 16.89
CA ALA A 79 0.87 4.37 16.85
C ALA A 79 1.28 4.08 15.40
N LEU A 80 2.58 4.06 15.12
CA LEU A 80 3.11 3.57 13.86
C LEU A 80 2.77 2.07 13.71
N CYS A 81 2.37 1.64 12.53
CA CYS A 81 2.22 0.22 12.19
C CYS A 81 3.59 -0.43 11.96
N ASP A 82 4.30 -0.71 13.06
CA ASP A 82 5.66 -1.26 13.07
C ASP A 82 5.78 -2.61 13.81
N GLY A 83 4.64 -3.24 14.14
CA GLY A 83 4.60 -4.48 14.90
C GLY A 83 4.64 -4.29 16.42
N THR A 84 4.81 -3.04 16.90
CA THR A 84 4.78 -2.73 18.34
C THR A 84 3.39 -2.25 18.77
N GLN A 85 3.14 -2.22 20.08
CA GLN A 85 1.89 -1.75 20.68
C GLN A 85 0.61 -2.42 20.14
N GLY A 86 0.72 -3.68 19.68
CA GLY A 86 -0.40 -4.43 19.10
C GLY A 86 -0.83 -3.96 17.71
N THR A 87 0.03 -3.22 17.00
CA THR A 87 -0.15 -2.86 15.58
C THR A 87 0.45 -3.94 14.67
N PRO A 88 -0.05 -4.12 13.44
CA PRO A 88 0.65 -4.90 12.42
C PRO A 88 1.89 -4.14 11.93
N ASP A 89 2.90 -4.85 11.40
CA ASP A 89 4.04 -4.21 10.73
C ASP A 89 3.76 -4.00 9.24
N LEU A 90 3.47 -2.75 8.86
CA LEU A 90 3.14 -2.38 7.47
C LEU A 90 4.26 -1.58 6.80
N ARG A 91 5.45 -1.51 7.41
CA ARG A 91 6.57 -0.77 6.83
C ARG A 91 7.08 -1.49 5.58
N GLY A 92 7.08 -0.79 4.45
CA GLY A 92 7.48 -1.37 3.15
C GLY A 92 6.44 -2.31 2.53
N ASN A 93 5.27 -2.47 3.17
CA ASN A 93 4.19 -3.33 2.69
C ASN A 93 3.05 -2.48 2.11
N PHE A 94 2.49 -2.92 0.99
CA PHE A 94 1.25 -2.37 0.48
C PHE A 94 0.07 -3.20 1.01
N VAL A 95 -0.98 -2.53 1.49
CA VAL A 95 -2.15 -3.22 2.06
C VAL A 95 -3.03 -3.78 0.94
N ILE A 96 -3.36 -5.07 1.06
CA ILE A 96 -4.33 -5.76 0.19
C ILE A 96 -5.61 -6.11 0.99
N GLY A 97 -6.74 -6.15 0.31
CA GLY A 97 -8.02 -6.56 0.92
C GLY A 97 -8.00 -8.03 1.34
N ALA A 98 -8.21 -8.29 2.64
CA ALA A 98 -8.38 -9.63 3.20
C ALA A 98 -9.86 -10.10 3.16
N GLY A 99 -10.09 -11.39 3.41
CA GLY A 99 -11.44 -11.99 3.46
C GLY A 99 -11.80 -12.85 2.24
N GLY A 100 -10.84 -13.08 1.35
CA GLY A 100 -10.96 -13.99 0.20
C GLY A 100 -9.75 -14.91 0.13
N ALA A 101 -8.93 -14.75 -0.91
CA ALA A 101 -7.68 -15.51 -1.07
C ALA A 101 -6.60 -15.17 -0.03
N TYR A 102 -6.77 -14.07 0.71
CA TYR A 102 -5.85 -13.60 1.74
C TYR A 102 -6.57 -13.55 3.09
N ASN A 103 -5.93 -14.11 4.11
CA ASN A 103 -6.30 -13.91 5.50
C ASN A 103 -5.76 -12.57 6.02
N PRO A 104 -6.37 -12.00 7.07
CA PRO A 104 -5.80 -10.84 7.75
C PRO A 104 -4.36 -11.13 8.20
N ASN A 105 -3.45 -10.20 7.90
CA ASN A 105 -2.01 -10.27 8.17
C ASN A 105 -1.20 -11.26 7.31
N ASP A 106 -1.78 -11.85 6.27
CA ASP A 106 -0.97 -12.53 5.26
C ASP A 106 0.02 -11.53 4.64
N VAL A 107 1.28 -11.95 4.53
CA VAL A 107 2.37 -11.17 3.89
C VAL A 107 2.83 -11.87 2.62
N GLY A 108 3.21 -11.09 1.62
CA GLY A 108 3.66 -11.62 0.34
C GLY A 108 4.16 -10.53 -0.60
N GLY A 109 4.52 -10.93 -1.81
CA GLY A 109 5.12 -10.04 -2.80
C GLY A 109 6.63 -9.87 -2.62
N SER A 110 7.26 -9.21 -3.60
CA SER A 110 8.68 -8.88 -3.59
C SER A 110 8.89 -7.59 -4.38
N ALA A 111 9.75 -6.70 -3.86
CA ALA A 111 10.19 -5.51 -4.58
C ALA A 111 11.07 -5.84 -5.80
N LEU A 112 11.71 -7.01 -5.79
CA LEU A 112 12.58 -7.51 -6.84
C LEU A 112 11.97 -8.73 -7.53
N THR A 113 12.13 -8.84 -8.84
CA THR A 113 11.82 -10.09 -9.53
C THR A 113 12.95 -11.10 -9.28
N GLY A 114 12.79 -11.97 -8.28
CA GLY A 114 13.77 -13.04 -7.97
C GLY A 114 13.88 -14.13 -9.04
N TYR A 115 13.09 -14.06 -10.11
CA TYR A 115 13.30 -14.88 -11.29
C TYR A 115 14.13 -14.07 -12.27
N ALA A 116 15.46 -14.20 -12.16
CA ALA A 116 16.27 -14.18 -13.36
C ALA A 116 15.58 -15.15 -14.32
N GLY A 117 14.90 -14.63 -15.34
CA GLY A 117 14.44 -15.47 -16.43
C GLY A 117 15.69 -16.17 -16.95
N SER A 118 15.88 -17.43 -16.55
CA SER A 118 16.98 -18.26 -17.03
C SER A 118 16.76 -18.37 -18.52
N HIS A 119 17.49 -17.54 -19.27
CA HIS A 119 17.50 -17.58 -20.70
C HIS A 119 18.91 -17.95 -21.13
N THR A 120 18.97 -18.78 -22.14
CA THR A 120 20.22 -19.29 -22.69
C THR A 120 20.55 -18.48 -23.93
N HIS A 121 21.81 -18.09 -24.08
CA HIS A 121 22.32 -17.59 -25.35
C HIS A 121 22.78 -18.80 -26.16
N THR A 122 22.28 -18.92 -27.39
CA THR A 122 22.81 -19.87 -28.37
C THR A 122 23.76 -19.10 -29.29
N GLU A 123 25.06 -19.27 -29.11
CA GLU A 123 26.04 -18.83 -30.11
C GLU A 123 26.14 -19.89 -31.20
N ASN A 124 25.90 -19.49 -32.45
CA ASN A 124 26.07 -20.34 -33.62
C ASN A 124 27.35 -19.94 -34.37
N THR A 125 28.50 -20.36 -33.88
CA THR A 125 29.77 -20.18 -34.60
C THR A 125 30.00 -21.37 -35.53
N ALA A 126 29.79 -21.16 -36.83
CA ALA A 126 30.27 -22.08 -37.85
C ALA A 126 31.80 -21.93 -37.98
N THR A 127 32.55 -22.67 -37.18
CA THR A 127 34.02 -22.62 -37.25
C THR A 127 34.49 -23.40 -38.47
N ALA A 128 35.07 -22.70 -39.44
CA ALA A 128 35.71 -23.31 -40.60
C ALA A 128 36.90 -24.18 -40.16
N ASN A 129 36.90 -25.41 -40.65
CA ASN A 129 37.86 -26.47 -40.31
C ASN A 129 39.25 -26.13 -40.88
N ILE A 130 40.25 -25.82 -40.05
CA ILE A 130 41.65 -25.71 -40.51
C ILE A 130 42.29 -27.09 -40.38
N GLN A 131 42.43 -27.78 -41.51
CA GLN A 131 43.26 -28.97 -41.65
C GLN A 131 44.59 -28.55 -42.28
N THR A 132 45.63 -28.31 -41.48
CA THR A 132 47.00 -28.30 -41.98
C THR A 132 47.56 -29.73 -41.95
N THR A 133 47.51 -30.39 -43.10
CA THR A 133 48.21 -31.66 -43.35
C THR A 133 49.61 -31.38 -43.90
N THR A 134 50.63 -32.05 -43.34
CA THR A 134 51.80 -32.46 -44.12
C THR A 134 51.84 -33.98 -44.13
N LEU A 135 51.44 -34.58 -45.25
CA LEU A 135 51.66 -35.99 -45.53
C LEU A 135 53.02 -36.16 -46.21
N SER A 136 53.95 -36.84 -45.56
CA SER A 136 55.16 -37.34 -46.22
C SER A 136 54.92 -38.78 -46.68
N VAL A 137 54.79 -38.97 -47.99
CA VAL A 137 54.65 -40.29 -48.63
C VAL A 137 56.02 -40.76 -49.10
N ALA A 138 56.42 -41.99 -48.74
CA ALA A 138 57.59 -42.64 -49.29
C ALA A 138 57.32 -43.10 -50.74
N ALA A 139 58.32 -42.97 -51.62
CA ALA A 139 58.18 -43.28 -53.04
C ALA A 139 57.76 -44.74 -53.27
N GLY A 140 56.62 -44.95 -53.95
CA GLY A 140 56.22 -46.27 -54.45
C GLY A 140 54.79 -46.75 -54.15
N ILE A 141 53.90 -45.95 -53.55
CA ILE A 141 52.48 -46.32 -53.42
C ILE A 141 51.63 -45.76 -54.55
N ASP A 142 50.91 -46.64 -55.27
CA ASP A 142 49.87 -46.29 -56.25
C ASP A 142 48.49 -46.46 -55.59
N GLY A 143 48.05 -45.43 -54.86
CA GLY A 143 46.75 -45.43 -54.16
C GLY A 143 46.41 -44.10 -53.47
N THR A 144 45.10 -43.81 -53.38
CA THR A 144 44.56 -42.56 -52.82
C THR A 144 44.55 -42.56 -51.28
N VAL A 145 45.11 -41.52 -50.65
CA VAL A 145 45.10 -41.33 -49.19
C VAL A 145 44.02 -40.32 -48.79
N VAL A 146 43.08 -40.71 -47.91
CA VAL A 146 42.01 -39.85 -47.39
C VAL A 146 42.26 -39.55 -45.91
N SER A 147 42.29 -38.26 -45.53
CA SER A 147 42.48 -37.81 -44.15
C SER A 147 41.18 -37.21 -43.61
N THR A 148 40.49 -37.95 -42.74
CA THR A 148 39.30 -37.49 -42.01
C THR A 148 39.68 -36.80 -40.71
N VAL A 149 39.34 -35.52 -40.58
CA VAL A 149 39.41 -34.80 -39.30
C VAL A 149 38.02 -34.83 -38.68
N THR A 150 37.89 -35.45 -37.52
CA THR A 150 36.66 -35.39 -36.73
C THR A 150 36.72 -34.13 -35.89
N PRO A 151 35.78 -33.17 -36.01
CA PRO A 151 35.73 -32.04 -35.09
C PRO A 151 35.52 -32.60 -33.68
N GLN A 152 36.50 -32.46 -32.78
CA GLN A 152 36.27 -32.74 -31.38
C GLN A 152 35.44 -31.56 -30.83
N GLY A 153 34.12 -31.78 -30.78
CA GLY A 153 33.22 -30.86 -30.12
C GLY A 153 33.72 -30.61 -28.70
N HIS A 154 34.01 -29.35 -28.39
CA HIS A 154 34.25 -28.91 -27.03
C HIS A 154 33.13 -27.94 -26.64
N THR A 155 32.81 -27.91 -25.36
CA THR A 155 31.80 -27.04 -24.80
C THR A 155 32.48 -25.89 -24.06
N HIS A 156 31.97 -24.67 -24.24
CA HIS A 156 32.32 -23.56 -23.36
C HIS A 156 31.31 -23.53 -22.20
N THR A 157 31.82 -23.57 -20.97
CA THR A 157 30.98 -23.32 -19.79
C THR A 157 31.08 -21.83 -19.46
N ILE A 158 29.98 -21.09 -19.63
CA ILE A 158 29.89 -19.70 -19.19
C ILE A 158 29.52 -19.73 -17.69
N ASN A 159 30.50 -19.47 -16.83
CA ASN A 159 30.34 -19.57 -15.36
C ASN A 159 29.60 -18.39 -14.72
N GLN A 160 29.25 -17.36 -15.49
CA GLN A 160 28.36 -16.29 -15.05
C GLN A 160 27.44 -15.87 -16.19
N VAL A 161 26.17 -16.24 -16.06
CA VAL A 161 25.09 -15.47 -16.70
C VAL A 161 25.05 -14.13 -15.97
N GLY A 162 24.96 -13.02 -16.67
CA GLY A 162 24.82 -11.70 -16.03
C GLY A 162 23.58 -11.70 -15.15
N ASP A 163 23.77 -11.79 -13.83
CA ASP A 163 22.70 -11.64 -12.86
C ASP A 163 22.25 -10.18 -12.91
N HIS A 164 21.04 -9.94 -13.40
CA HIS A 164 20.42 -8.64 -13.34
C HIS A 164 19.07 -8.76 -12.68
N GLN A 165 18.87 -7.92 -11.68
CA GLN A 165 17.63 -7.81 -10.94
C GLN A 165 16.79 -6.72 -11.60
N HIS A 166 15.52 -7.03 -11.89
CA HIS A 166 14.55 -5.99 -12.23
C HIS A 166 13.81 -5.55 -10.97
N THR A 167 13.52 -4.25 -10.92
CA THR A 167 12.59 -3.70 -9.94
C THR A 167 11.16 -3.94 -10.39
N ASN A 168 10.31 -4.40 -9.48
CA ASN A 168 8.87 -4.53 -9.68
C ASN A 168 8.09 -3.39 -9.01
N LEU A 169 8.78 -2.33 -8.55
CA LEU A 169 8.16 -1.20 -7.88
C LEU A 169 7.70 -0.15 -8.90
N PRO A 170 6.38 0.13 -9.00
CA PRO A 170 5.92 1.31 -9.72
C PRO A 170 6.36 2.59 -8.98
N PRO A 171 6.30 3.77 -9.62
CA PRO A 171 6.52 5.05 -8.93
C PRO A 171 5.60 5.17 -7.70
N TYR A 172 6.17 5.52 -6.54
CA TYR A 172 5.44 5.55 -5.27
C TYR A 172 5.73 6.80 -4.44
N LEU A 173 4.76 7.19 -3.60
CA LEU A 173 4.92 8.14 -2.50
C LEU A 173 4.81 7.38 -1.18
N ALA A 174 5.87 7.37 -0.38
CA ALA A 174 5.88 6.69 0.90
C ALA A 174 5.16 7.52 1.96
N LEU A 175 4.04 6.99 2.47
CA LEU A 175 3.33 7.49 3.64
C LEU A 175 3.47 6.46 4.76
N ALA A 176 3.40 6.91 6.02
CA ALA A 176 3.36 5.99 7.15
C ALA A 176 1.96 5.41 7.33
N TYR A 177 1.87 4.14 7.66
CA TYR A 177 0.63 3.56 8.21
C TYR A 177 0.61 3.79 9.71
N ILE A 178 -0.47 4.37 10.23
CA ILE A 178 -0.69 4.54 11.67
C ILE A 178 -2.00 3.89 12.10
N GLN A 179 -2.02 3.31 13.30
CA GLN A 179 -3.19 2.66 13.87
C GLN A 179 -3.72 3.47 15.06
N LYS A 180 -5.04 3.67 15.13
CA LYS A 180 -5.71 4.23 16.31
C LYS A 180 -5.58 3.25 17.49
N LEU A 181 -5.02 3.71 18.60
CA LEU A 181 -4.88 2.97 19.86
C LEU A 181 -6.17 2.89 20.67
#